data_AF-A0A0Q9LXZ3-F1
#
_entry.id   AF-A0A0Q9LXZ3-F1
#
_cell.length_a   1.000
_cell.length_b   1.000
_cell.length_c   1.000
_cell.angle_alpha   90.00
_cell.angle_beta   90.00
_cell.angle_gamma   90.00
#
_symmetry.space_group_name_H-M   'P 1'
#
loop_
_entity.id
_entity.type
_entity.pdbx_description
1 polymer ?
#
loop_
_entity_poly.entity_id
_entity_poly.type
_entity_poly.pdbx_seq_one_letter_code
_entity_poly.pdbx_strand_id
1 'polypeptide(L)'
;MALGGNPIFNGKNFREATQAPPVPQAYGQNPYGQNPYGQNQYGQAPVMDAPRGWGSQQPNMTDDQLQQMYNRPAAGPVETGRMSYDDVIVRTAACLGVLVAGAAVTLFLSMSLAGLLMIVGALGGFVLAMVNTFKKQPSPALILAYAGLEGLFLGGLTRILDALYPGVGLQAVIGTLSVFAVTLLLFRSGKVRATPKAMRFFMIAMIGYAVFALVNMAMVWTGAVQSPFGLSTSFEIFGIPLGVFIGILAIGLAAFSLIMDFTSIEAGVRAGAPERFAWTAAFGLTVTLVWLYVEIIRLLSILRGEE
;
A
#
# COMPACT_ATOMS: atom_id res chain seq x y z
N MET A 1 22.12 -0.89 21.70
CA MET A 1 22.60 -0.30 20.43
C MET A 1 21.39 0.24 19.69
N ALA A 2 21.32 1.57 19.54
CA ALA A 2 20.14 2.27 19.07
C ALA A 2 19.97 2.12 17.56
N LEU A 3 18.87 1.46 17.15
CA LEU A 3 18.45 1.37 15.76
C LEU A 3 17.90 2.73 15.31
N GLY A 4 18.70 3.46 14.53
CA GLY A 4 18.27 4.65 13.80
C GLY A 4 17.26 4.26 12.72
N GLY A 5 15.98 4.27 13.06
CA GLY A 5 14.85 3.98 12.20
C GLY A 5 13.91 5.16 12.02
N ASN A 6 13.09 5.09 10.97
CA ASN A 6 12.06 6.04 10.57
C ASN A 6 11.15 6.45 11.77
N PRO A 7 10.83 7.76 11.95
CA PRO A 7 10.11 8.28 13.13
C PRO A 7 8.73 7.66 13.36
N ILE A 8 8.09 7.12 12.31
CA ILE A 8 6.82 6.39 12.43
C ILE A 8 6.94 5.11 13.26
N PHE A 9 8.12 4.47 13.24
CA PHE A 9 8.39 3.20 13.94
C PHE A 9 9.10 3.39 15.28
N ASN A 10 9.50 4.62 15.62
CA ASN A 10 10.18 4.93 16.87
C ASN A 10 9.22 5.44 17.97
N GLY A 11 7.91 5.47 17.68
CA GLY A 11 6.88 5.83 18.66
C GLY A 11 6.72 4.78 19.76
N LYS A 12 6.46 5.23 21.00
CA LYS A 12 6.26 4.36 22.19
C LYS A 12 5.24 3.24 21.93
N ASN A 13 4.16 3.57 21.22
CA ASN A 13 3.06 2.65 20.90
C ASN A 13 3.47 1.47 20.01
N PHE A 14 4.45 1.67 19.11
CA PHE A 14 4.95 0.60 18.24
C PHE A 14 5.87 -0.36 19.01
N ARG A 15 6.55 0.14 20.05
CA ARG A 15 7.42 -0.65 20.92
C ARG A 15 6.62 -1.47 21.94
N GLU A 16 5.48 -0.95 22.39
CA GLU A 16 4.55 -1.67 23.28
C GLU A 16 3.80 -2.77 22.52
N ALA A 17 3.41 -2.54 21.26
CA ALA A 17 2.73 -3.53 20.43
C ALA A 17 3.64 -4.69 19.95
N THR A 18 4.96 -4.54 20.05
CA THR A 18 5.96 -5.55 19.66
C THR A 18 6.57 -6.31 20.83
N GLN A 19 6.25 -5.94 22.07
CA GLN A 19 6.62 -6.72 23.25
C GLN A 19 5.54 -7.77 23.52
N ALA A 20 5.92 -9.04 23.51
CA ALA A 20 5.05 -10.13 23.93
C ALA A 20 4.62 -9.91 25.40
N PRO A 21 3.40 -10.32 25.79
CA PRO A 21 2.99 -10.29 27.20
C PRO A 21 3.99 -11.07 28.05
N PRO A 22 4.30 -10.62 29.29
CA PRO A 22 5.12 -11.42 30.19
C PRO A 22 4.43 -12.76 30.44
N VAL A 23 5.14 -13.85 30.13
CA VAL A 23 4.77 -15.21 30.50
C VAL A 23 4.60 -15.29 32.03
N PRO A 24 3.51 -15.88 32.55
CA PRO A 24 3.39 -16.14 33.98
C PRO A 24 4.56 -17.02 34.42
N GLN A 25 5.34 -16.53 35.38
CA GLN A 25 6.44 -17.28 35.98
C GLN A 25 5.88 -18.56 36.62
N ALA A 26 6.27 -19.70 36.07
CA ALA A 26 6.08 -20.99 36.70
C ALA A 26 6.88 -21.01 38.01
N TYR A 27 6.17 -21.12 39.14
CA TYR A 27 6.77 -21.32 40.45
C TYR A 27 7.46 -22.69 40.48
N GLY A 28 8.80 -22.64 40.57
CA GLY A 28 9.64 -23.52 41.38
C GLY A 28 9.51 -25.03 41.21
N GLN A 29 10.45 -25.60 40.45
CA GLN A 29 10.98 -26.94 40.72
C GLN A 29 11.48 -27.04 42.16
N ASN A 30 11.19 -28.15 42.84
CA ASN A 30 12.00 -28.60 43.97
C ASN A 30 12.31 -30.11 43.83
N PRO A 31 13.52 -30.57 44.21
CA PRO A 31 14.12 -31.84 43.79
C PRO A 31 13.84 -33.00 44.76
N TYR A 32 14.08 -34.21 44.24
CA TYR A 32 13.95 -35.54 44.87
C TYR A 32 14.38 -35.66 46.34
N GLY A 33 13.54 -36.32 47.15
CA GLY A 33 13.84 -36.78 48.50
C GLY A 33 12.91 -37.92 48.94
N GLN A 34 13.52 -38.94 49.57
CA GLN A 34 13.05 -40.27 50.01
C GLN A 34 11.69 -40.39 50.74
N ASN A 35 11.06 -41.55 50.55
CA ASN A 35 9.97 -42.16 51.36
C ASN A 35 10.46 -42.49 52.80
N PRO A 36 9.62 -42.50 53.87
CA PRO A 36 8.92 -43.75 54.23
C PRO A 36 7.56 -43.62 55.00
N TYR A 37 6.85 -44.76 55.02
CA TYR A 37 5.59 -45.16 55.69
C TYR A 37 5.11 -44.46 56.99
N GLY A 38 3.79 -44.27 57.11
CA GLY A 38 3.05 -43.97 58.34
C GLY A 38 1.52 -44.07 58.16
N GLN A 39 0.82 -44.58 59.17
CA GLN A 39 -0.51 -45.22 59.16
C GLN A 39 -1.59 -44.31 59.81
N ASN A 40 -2.85 -44.35 59.29
CA ASN A 40 -4.18 -44.00 59.88
C ASN A 40 -4.37 -42.73 60.76
N GLN A 41 -5.53 -42.04 60.63
CA GLN A 41 -6.62 -42.00 61.64
C GLN A 41 -7.77 -41.01 61.29
N TYR A 42 -8.99 -41.42 61.62
CA TYR A 42 -10.32 -40.82 61.39
C TYR A 42 -10.56 -39.46 62.08
N GLY A 43 -11.42 -38.61 61.48
CA GLY A 43 -12.06 -37.47 62.15
C GLY A 43 -13.21 -36.84 61.33
N GLN A 44 -14.43 -36.87 61.89
CA GLN A 44 -15.69 -36.39 61.31
C GLN A 44 -15.88 -34.85 61.47
N ALA A 45 -16.50 -34.24 60.43
CA ALA A 45 -17.47 -33.12 60.35
C ALA A 45 -17.59 -32.08 61.51
N PRO A 46 -17.88 -30.77 61.25
CA PRO A 46 -19.17 -30.38 60.68
C PRO A 46 -19.17 -29.26 59.62
N VAL A 47 -20.28 -29.26 58.89
CA VAL A 47 -20.69 -28.39 57.78
C VAL A 47 -21.05 -27.00 58.31
N MET A 48 -20.54 -25.94 57.67
CA MET A 48 -21.11 -24.58 57.79
C MET A 48 -21.23 -23.94 56.40
N ASP A 49 -22.43 -23.43 56.17
CA ASP A 49 -23.05 -22.98 54.93
C ASP A 49 -22.89 -21.45 54.79
N ALA A 50 -22.31 -20.94 53.69
CA ALA A 50 -22.39 -19.55 53.16
C ALA A 50 -21.55 -19.41 51.85
N PRO A 51 -21.80 -18.44 50.93
CA PRO A 51 -22.46 -18.70 49.65
C PRO A 51 -21.58 -18.47 48.40
N ARG A 52 -21.97 -19.18 47.33
CA ARG A 52 -21.77 -18.95 45.87
C ARG A 52 -20.72 -17.92 45.41
N GLY A 53 -19.77 -18.44 44.62
CA GLY A 53 -19.80 -18.13 43.18
C GLY A 53 -18.55 -17.48 42.59
N TRP A 54 -17.46 -18.23 42.41
CA TRP A 54 -16.45 -18.02 41.36
C TRP A 54 -15.90 -19.37 40.90
N GLY A 55 -16.76 -20.16 40.27
CA GLY A 55 -16.36 -21.38 39.56
C GLY A 55 -16.97 -21.30 38.17
N SER A 56 -16.26 -20.70 37.22
CA SER A 56 -16.56 -20.92 35.81
C SER A 56 -16.36 -22.40 35.54
N GLN A 57 -17.46 -23.17 35.56
CA GLN A 57 -17.51 -24.51 35.01
C GLN A 57 -17.11 -24.38 33.54
N GLN A 58 -15.84 -24.64 33.25
CA GLN A 58 -15.42 -24.98 31.89
C GLN A 58 -16.30 -26.17 31.50
N PRO A 59 -17.05 -26.10 30.39
CA PRO A 59 -17.75 -27.27 29.88
C PRO A 59 -16.73 -28.40 29.75
N ASN A 60 -16.99 -29.54 30.38
CA ASN A 60 -16.22 -30.75 30.13
C ASN A 60 -16.40 -31.07 28.63
N MET A 61 -15.45 -30.62 27.80
CA MET A 61 -15.38 -30.97 26.39
C MET A 61 -15.17 -32.49 26.33
N THR A 62 -16.01 -33.19 25.56
CA THR A 62 -15.85 -34.63 25.36
C THR A 62 -14.59 -34.92 24.54
N ASP A 63 -13.98 -36.09 24.75
CA ASP A 63 -12.78 -36.51 24.00
C ASP A 63 -13.01 -36.43 22.47
N ASP A 64 -14.22 -36.78 22.01
CA ASP A 64 -14.63 -36.66 20.61
C ASP A 64 -14.64 -35.20 20.10
N GLN A 65 -15.04 -34.23 20.94
CA GLN A 65 -15.01 -32.81 20.58
C GLN A 65 -13.57 -32.28 20.46
N LEU A 66 -12.66 -32.74 21.33
CA LEU A 66 -11.24 -32.39 21.25
C LEU A 66 -10.62 -32.96 19.97
N GLN A 67 -10.93 -34.21 19.64
CA GLN A 67 -10.43 -34.86 18.43
C GLN A 67 -10.96 -34.19 17.16
N GLN A 68 -12.21 -33.72 17.15
CA GLN A 68 -12.75 -32.90 16.07
C GLN A 68 -12.08 -31.54 15.95
N MET A 69 -11.72 -30.88 17.07
CA MET A 69 -10.95 -29.64 17.02
C MET A 69 -9.54 -29.84 16.45
N TYR A 70 -8.86 -30.94 16.80
CA TYR A 70 -7.55 -31.28 16.25
C TYR A 70 -7.59 -31.67 14.77
N ASN A 71 -8.68 -32.30 14.32
CA ASN A 71 -8.86 -32.73 12.94
C ASN A 71 -9.42 -31.63 12.02
N ARG A 72 -9.75 -30.44 12.55
CA ARG A 72 -10.20 -29.31 11.72
C ARG A 72 -9.03 -28.78 10.87
N PRO A 73 -9.26 -28.49 9.59
CA PRO A 73 -8.29 -27.78 8.77
C PRO A 73 -7.87 -26.46 9.44
N ALA A 74 -6.61 -26.07 9.29
CA ALA A 74 -6.13 -24.79 9.79
C ALA A 74 -6.96 -23.65 9.18
N ALA A 75 -7.43 -22.72 10.02
CA ALA A 75 -8.27 -21.61 9.59
C ALA A 75 -7.56 -20.74 8.53
N GLY A 76 -8.26 -20.42 7.44
CA GLY A 76 -7.73 -19.63 6.33
C GLY A 76 -7.58 -18.13 6.66
N PRO A 77 -6.95 -17.34 5.77
CA PRO A 77 -6.78 -15.90 5.97
C PRO A 77 -8.10 -15.13 6.17
N VAL A 78 -9.15 -15.52 5.43
CA VAL A 78 -10.51 -14.94 5.54
C VAL A 78 -11.14 -15.23 6.91
N GLU A 79 -10.92 -16.43 7.45
CA GLU A 79 -11.46 -16.87 8.74
C GLU A 79 -10.69 -16.29 9.93
N THR A 80 -9.41 -15.99 9.73
CA THR A 80 -8.51 -15.38 10.73
C THR A 80 -8.49 -13.85 10.68
N GLY A 81 -9.14 -13.24 9.68
CA GLY A 81 -9.14 -11.78 9.47
C GLY A 81 -7.75 -11.23 9.10
N ARG A 82 -6.88 -12.07 8.53
CA ARG A 82 -5.49 -11.74 8.18
C ARG A 82 -5.39 -11.41 6.69
N MET A 83 -4.55 -10.43 6.38
CA MET A 83 -4.24 -9.96 5.04
C MET A 83 -3.55 -11.07 4.24
N SER A 84 -4.09 -11.36 3.06
CA SER A 84 -3.51 -12.25 2.06
C SER A 84 -3.07 -11.52 0.78
N TYR A 85 -2.37 -12.20 -0.13
CA TYR A 85 -2.08 -11.64 -1.45
C TYR A 85 -3.33 -11.54 -2.31
N ASP A 86 -4.22 -12.53 -2.25
CA ASP A 86 -5.48 -12.56 -3.01
C ASP A 86 -6.35 -11.35 -2.65
N ASP A 87 -6.39 -11.01 -1.36
CA ASP A 87 -7.04 -9.82 -0.84
C ASP A 87 -6.55 -8.52 -1.50
N VAL A 88 -5.23 -8.39 -1.68
CA VAL A 88 -4.61 -7.22 -2.31
C VAL A 88 -4.91 -7.20 -3.80
N ILE A 89 -4.82 -8.35 -4.47
CA ILE A 89 -5.08 -8.48 -5.90
C ILE A 89 -6.51 -8.06 -6.22
N VAL A 90 -7.50 -8.60 -5.49
CA VAL A 90 -8.92 -8.29 -5.70
C VAL A 90 -9.20 -6.80 -5.50
N ARG A 91 -8.67 -6.21 -4.41
CA ARG A 91 -8.88 -4.78 -4.12
C ARG A 91 -8.17 -3.87 -5.11
N THR A 92 -6.98 -4.25 -5.57
CA THR A 92 -6.25 -3.51 -6.61
C THR A 92 -7.01 -3.58 -7.93
N ALA A 93 -7.51 -4.76 -8.31
CA ALA A 93 -8.35 -4.93 -9.49
C ALA A 93 -9.64 -4.10 -9.40
N ALA A 94 -10.28 -4.03 -8.23
CA ALA A 94 -11.43 -3.15 -8.00
C ALA A 94 -11.07 -1.66 -8.18
N CYS A 95 -9.94 -1.21 -7.62
CA CYS A 95 -9.47 0.17 -7.80
C CYS A 95 -9.19 0.48 -9.28
N LEU A 96 -8.45 -0.40 -9.98
CA LEU A 96 -8.15 -0.23 -11.40
C LEU A 96 -9.42 -0.28 -12.26
N GLY A 97 -10.38 -1.14 -11.94
CA GLY A 97 -11.67 -1.21 -12.63
C GLY A 97 -12.46 0.08 -12.50
N VAL A 98 -12.51 0.66 -11.30
CA VAL A 98 -13.17 1.97 -11.06
C VAL A 98 -12.42 3.10 -11.76
N LEU A 99 -11.08 3.07 -11.76
CA LEU A 99 -10.25 4.03 -12.47
C LEU A 99 -10.52 3.98 -13.99
N VAL A 100 -10.52 2.79 -14.59
CA VAL A 100 -10.82 2.61 -16.02
C VAL A 100 -12.25 3.06 -16.33
N ALA A 101 -13.22 2.76 -15.46
CA ALA A 101 -14.58 3.25 -15.63
C ALA A 101 -14.65 4.79 -15.60
N GLY A 102 -13.94 5.44 -14.66
CA GLY A 102 -13.81 6.89 -14.62
C GLY A 102 -13.18 7.46 -15.90
N ALA A 103 -12.09 6.85 -16.38
CA ALA A 103 -11.46 7.26 -17.63
C ALA A 103 -12.39 7.11 -18.84
N ALA A 104 -13.15 6.01 -18.90
CA ALA A 104 -14.10 5.74 -19.97
C ALA A 104 -15.23 6.78 -20.04
N VAL A 105 -15.70 7.31 -18.91
CA VAL A 105 -16.69 8.41 -18.88
C VAL A 105 -16.23 9.58 -19.75
N THR A 106 -14.94 9.92 -19.71
CA THR A 106 -14.41 11.04 -20.48
C THR A 106 -14.51 10.85 -21.99
N LEU A 107 -14.62 9.61 -22.49
CA LEU A 107 -14.72 9.28 -23.92
C LEU A 107 -16.09 9.66 -24.53
N PHE A 108 -17.13 9.72 -23.71
CA PHE A 108 -18.50 10.03 -24.15
C PHE A 108 -18.85 11.52 -24.05
N LEU A 109 -17.93 12.34 -23.57
CA LEU A 109 -18.13 13.77 -23.32
C LEU A 109 -17.41 14.63 -24.35
N SER A 110 -17.77 15.92 -24.43
CA SER A 110 -17.04 16.89 -25.24
C SER A 110 -15.62 17.12 -24.69
N MET A 111 -14.71 17.59 -25.54
CA MET A 111 -13.32 17.88 -25.14
C MET A 111 -13.25 18.92 -24.01
N SER A 112 -14.10 19.94 -24.04
CA SER A 112 -14.18 20.97 -22.99
C SER A 112 -14.61 20.40 -21.65
N LEU A 113 -15.64 19.54 -21.64
CA LEU A 113 -16.13 18.91 -20.41
C LEU A 113 -15.13 17.88 -19.86
N ALA A 114 -14.48 17.11 -20.74
CA ALA A 114 -13.39 16.22 -20.34
C ALA A 114 -12.22 16.97 -19.71
N GLY A 115 -11.87 18.16 -20.23
CA GLY A 115 -10.88 19.05 -19.62
C GLY A 115 -11.28 19.57 -18.23
N LEU A 116 -12.56 19.91 -18.03
CA LEU A 116 -13.06 20.29 -16.70
C LEU A 116 -13.01 19.11 -15.72
N LEU A 117 -13.46 17.93 -16.15
CA LEU A 117 -13.40 16.72 -15.33
C LEU A 117 -11.97 16.27 -15.04
N MET A 118 -11.02 16.55 -15.93
CA MET A 118 -9.59 16.34 -15.68
C MET A 118 -9.13 17.12 -14.46
N ILE A 119 -9.48 18.41 -14.39
CA ILE A 119 -9.10 19.29 -13.28
C ILE A 119 -9.80 18.88 -11.98
N VAL A 120 -11.10 18.58 -12.04
CA VAL A 120 -11.86 18.09 -10.89
C VAL A 120 -11.29 16.77 -10.39
N GLY A 121 -10.94 15.87 -11.32
CA GLY A 121 -10.28 14.60 -11.03
C GLY A 121 -8.93 14.79 -10.36
N ALA A 122 -8.08 15.68 -10.88
CA ALA A 122 -6.75 15.96 -10.34
C ALA A 122 -6.82 16.55 -8.93
N LEU A 123 -7.65 17.58 -8.73
CA LEU A 123 -7.77 18.26 -7.43
C LEU A 123 -8.48 17.38 -6.40
N GLY A 124 -9.59 16.75 -6.79
CA GLY A 124 -10.34 15.86 -5.90
C GLY A 124 -9.57 14.58 -5.58
N GLY A 125 -8.87 14.01 -6.56
CA GLY A 125 -7.93 12.89 -6.40
C GLY A 125 -6.80 13.24 -5.43
N PHE A 126 -6.15 14.39 -5.61
CA PHE A 126 -5.12 14.88 -4.69
C PHE A 126 -5.62 15.03 -3.24
N VAL A 127 -6.80 15.65 -3.05
CA VAL A 127 -7.40 15.79 -1.71
C VAL A 127 -7.69 14.42 -1.09
N LEU A 128 -8.29 13.50 -1.85
CA LEU A 128 -8.58 12.15 -1.35
C LEU A 128 -7.30 11.36 -1.09
N ALA A 129 -6.24 11.55 -1.88
CA ALA A 129 -4.96 10.93 -1.63
C ALA A 129 -4.41 11.38 -0.27
N MET A 130 -4.39 12.68 0.00
CA MET A 130 -3.97 13.24 1.30
C MET A 130 -4.82 12.70 2.45
N VAL A 131 -6.14 12.71 2.30
CA VAL A 131 -7.06 12.18 3.33
C VAL A 131 -6.77 10.70 3.61
N ASN A 132 -6.59 9.88 2.57
CA ASN A 132 -6.30 8.45 2.72
C ASN A 132 -4.92 8.22 3.36
N THR A 133 -3.90 8.99 2.99
CA THR A 133 -2.53 8.86 3.53
C THR A 133 -2.48 9.13 5.04
N PHE A 134 -3.22 10.12 5.55
CA PHE A 134 -3.23 10.44 6.98
C PHE A 134 -4.25 9.62 7.79
N LYS A 135 -5.12 8.85 7.13
CA LYS A 135 -6.16 8.07 7.81
C LYS A 135 -5.58 6.83 8.49
N LYS A 136 -5.86 6.66 9.79
CA LYS A 136 -5.41 5.50 10.56
C LYS A 136 -6.04 4.18 10.12
N GLN A 137 -7.29 4.22 9.67
CA GLN A 137 -8.02 3.05 9.21
C GLN A 137 -8.37 3.22 7.73
N PRO A 138 -8.01 2.24 6.86
CA PRO A 138 -8.34 2.31 5.45
C PRO A 138 -9.86 2.32 5.24
N SER A 139 -10.31 3.12 4.27
CA SER A 139 -11.72 3.25 3.95
C SER A 139 -11.94 2.88 2.48
N PRO A 140 -12.61 1.74 2.19
CA PRO A 140 -12.85 1.29 0.82
C PRO A 140 -13.53 2.36 -0.03
N ALA A 141 -14.55 3.02 0.52
CA ALA A 141 -15.29 4.07 -0.18
C ALA A 141 -14.39 5.24 -0.60
N LEU A 142 -13.49 5.71 0.27
CA LEU A 142 -12.59 6.82 -0.05
C LEU A 142 -11.53 6.43 -1.09
N ILE A 143 -11.06 5.17 -1.04
CA ILE A 143 -10.06 4.65 -1.98
C ILE A 143 -10.68 4.44 -3.37
N LEU A 144 -11.90 3.92 -3.44
CA LEU A 144 -12.63 3.78 -4.70
C LEU A 144 -13.05 5.13 -5.27
N ALA A 145 -13.46 6.08 -4.42
CA ALA A 145 -13.73 7.46 -4.85
C ALA A 145 -12.46 8.12 -5.42
N TYR A 146 -11.31 7.94 -4.76
CA TYR A 146 -10.02 8.37 -5.30
C TYR A 146 -9.76 7.75 -6.68
N ALA A 147 -9.89 6.43 -6.81
CA ALA A 147 -9.66 5.75 -8.08
C ALA A 147 -10.56 6.27 -9.20
N GLY A 148 -11.84 6.56 -8.91
CA GLY A 148 -12.77 7.14 -9.88
C GLY A 148 -12.37 8.55 -10.32
N LEU A 149 -11.96 9.41 -9.37
CA LEU A 149 -11.50 10.77 -9.68
C LEU A 149 -10.18 10.76 -10.46
N GLU A 150 -9.23 9.91 -10.09
CA GLU A 150 -8.00 9.69 -10.88
C GLU A 150 -8.32 9.15 -12.28
N GLY A 151 -9.34 8.30 -12.41
CA GLY A 151 -9.88 7.87 -13.70
C GLY A 151 -10.29 9.06 -14.57
N LEU A 152 -11.07 10.00 -14.02
CA LEU A 152 -11.47 11.22 -14.73
C LEU A 152 -10.26 12.09 -15.10
N PHE A 153 -9.29 12.23 -14.19
CA PHE A 153 -8.03 12.92 -14.45
C PHE A 153 -7.28 12.30 -15.64
N LEU A 154 -6.98 11.00 -15.55
CA LEU A 154 -6.24 10.29 -16.59
C LEU A 154 -6.99 10.27 -17.92
N GLY A 155 -8.30 10.01 -17.91
CA GLY A 155 -9.10 9.99 -19.14
C GLY A 155 -9.08 11.33 -19.88
N GLY A 156 -9.26 12.44 -19.14
CA GLY A 156 -9.19 13.77 -19.71
C GLY A 156 -7.80 14.14 -20.21
N LEU A 157 -6.76 13.88 -19.40
CA LEU A 157 -5.36 14.10 -19.77
C LEU A 157 -5.01 13.32 -21.04
N THR A 158 -5.38 12.04 -21.09
CA THR A 158 -5.16 11.17 -22.24
C THR A 158 -5.84 11.73 -23.47
N ARG A 159 -7.11 12.15 -23.38
CA ARG A 159 -7.81 12.73 -24.53
C ARG A 159 -7.14 13.98 -25.08
N ILE A 160 -6.68 14.87 -24.20
CA ILE A 160 -5.99 16.10 -24.62
C ILE A 160 -4.69 15.74 -25.34
N LEU A 161 -3.86 14.88 -24.74
CA LEU A 161 -2.57 14.51 -25.31
C LEU A 161 -2.70 13.64 -26.56
N ASP A 162 -3.68 12.75 -26.63
CA ASP A 162 -3.92 11.87 -27.79
C ASP A 162 -4.50 12.64 -28.98
N ALA A 163 -5.20 13.76 -28.75
CA ALA A 163 -5.62 14.68 -29.80
C ALA A 163 -4.44 15.46 -30.42
N LEU A 164 -3.40 15.74 -29.63
CA LEU A 164 -2.18 16.40 -30.09
C LEU A 164 -1.18 15.39 -30.69
N TYR A 165 -1.10 14.20 -30.09
CA TYR A 165 -0.14 13.15 -30.40
C TYR A 165 -0.88 11.81 -30.58
N PRO A 166 -1.45 11.53 -31.77
CA PRO A 166 -2.30 10.36 -31.99
C PRO A 166 -1.65 9.03 -31.59
N GLY A 167 -2.34 8.26 -30.76
CA GLY A 167 -1.92 6.93 -30.28
C GLY A 167 -0.98 6.94 -29.07
N VAL A 168 -0.64 8.11 -28.51
CA VAL A 168 0.20 8.22 -27.32
C VAL A 168 -0.47 7.59 -26.09
N GLY A 169 -1.80 7.68 -26.01
CA GLY A 169 -2.57 7.12 -24.89
C GLY A 169 -2.43 5.60 -24.80
N LEU A 170 -2.58 4.91 -25.93
CA LEU A 170 -2.43 3.46 -26.00
C LEU A 170 -1.00 3.01 -25.69
N GLN A 171 0.00 3.73 -26.23
CA GLN A 171 1.41 3.44 -25.95
C GLN A 171 1.74 3.62 -24.47
N ALA A 172 1.18 4.63 -23.81
CA ALA A 172 1.38 4.84 -22.39
C ALA A 172 0.78 3.71 -21.53
N VAL A 173 -0.40 3.19 -21.90
CA VAL A 173 -0.99 2.01 -21.24
C VAL A 173 -0.08 0.79 -21.40
N ILE A 174 0.37 0.49 -22.63
CA ILE A 174 1.26 -0.64 -22.91
C ILE A 174 2.57 -0.49 -22.14
N GLY A 175 3.15 0.70 -22.11
CA GLY A 175 4.37 0.99 -21.35
C GLY A 175 4.19 0.77 -19.85
N THR A 176 3.09 1.26 -19.28
CA THR A 176 2.78 1.11 -17.85
C THR A 176 2.62 -0.36 -17.48
N LEU A 177 1.84 -1.12 -18.26
CA LEU A 177 1.65 -2.56 -18.05
C LEU A 177 2.94 -3.35 -18.23
N SER A 178 3.79 -2.96 -19.19
CA SER A 178 5.09 -3.60 -19.42
C SER A 178 6.03 -3.40 -18.23
N VAL A 179 6.19 -2.16 -17.76
CA VAL A 179 7.01 -1.84 -16.59
C VAL A 179 6.48 -2.52 -15.34
N PHE A 180 5.16 -2.51 -15.12
CA PHE A 180 4.53 -3.21 -14.00
C PHE A 180 4.80 -4.72 -14.06
N ALA A 181 4.56 -5.37 -15.21
CA ALA A 181 4.76 -6.80 -15.38
C ALA A 181 6.22 -7.21 -15.17
N VAL A 182 7.17 -6.49 -15.76
CA VAL A 182 8.61 -6.74 -15.56
C VAL A 182 8.99 -6.57 -14.10
N THR A 183 8.53 -5.51 -13.45
CA THR A 183 8.82 -5.25 -12.03
C THR A 183 8.24 -6.34 -11.14
N LEU A 184 7.01 -6.78 -11.41
CA LEU A 184 6.35 -7.87 -10.70
C LEU A 184 7.11 -9.20 -10.87
N LEU A 185 7.54 -9.53 -12.08
CA LEU A 185 8.32 -10.74 -12.37
C LEU A 185 9.68 -10.71 -11.67
N LEU A 186 10.37 -9.58 -11.71
CA LEU A 186 11.64 -9.39 -11.01
C LEU A 186 11.48 -9.51 -9.49
N PHE A 187 10.43 -8.92 -8.93
CA PHE A 187 10.12 -9.04 -7.51
C PHE A 187 9.79 -10.49 -7.13
N ARG A 188 8.92 -11.16 -7.90
CA ARG A 188 8.54 -12.56 -7.69
C ARG A 188 9.74 -13.50 -7.75
N SER A 189 10.75 -13.20 -8.57
CA SER A 189 11.98 -13.99 -8.64
C SER A 189 12.83 -13.95 -7.35
N GLY A 190 12.50 -13.06 -6.41
CA GLY A 190 13.23 -12.85 -5.17
C GLY A 190 14.57 -12.13 -5.32
N LYS A 191 15.02 -11.87 -6.56
CA LYS A 191 16.29 -11.20 -6.87
C LYS A 191 16.28 -9.70 -6.55
N VAL A 192 15.11 -9.07 -6.57
CA VAL A 192 14.97 -7.61 -6.41
C VAL A 192 14.10 -7.30 -5.20
N ARG A 193 14.69 -6.61 -4.22
CA ARG A 193 14.00 -6.12 -3.02
C ARG A 193 14.53 -4.74 -2.65
N ALA A 194 13.67 -3.91 -2.05
CA ALA A 194 14.08 -2.60 -1.57
C ALA A 194 15.01 -2.75 -0.35
N THR A 195 16.27 -2.32 -0.49
CA THR A 195 17.22 -2.28 0.64
C THR A 195 17.11 -0.97 1.41
N PRO A 196 17.50 -0.92 2.70
CA PRO A 196 17.47 0.32 3.47
C PRO A 196 18.28 1.46 2.83
N LYS A 197 19.41 1.15 2.18
CA LYS A 197 20.21 2.14 1.45
C LYS A 197 19.49 2.66 0.21
N ALA A 198 18.89 1.78 -0.57
CA ALA A 198 18.11 2.16 -1.76
C ALA A 198 16.90 3.01 -1.40
N MET A 199 16.21 2.70 -0.28
CA MET A 199 15.07 3.49 0.20
C MET A 199 15.48 4.91 0.63
N ARG A 200 16.65 5.09 1.27
CA ARG A 200 17.19 6.42 1.59
C ARG A 200 17.49 7.23 0.33
N PHE A 201 18.16 6.61 -0.64
CA PHE A 201 18.44 7.25 -1.93
C PHE A 201 17.14 7.63 -2.65
N PHE A 202 16.17 6.71 -2.70
CA PHE A 202 14.86 6.98 -3.27
C PHE A 202 14.14 8.14 -2.60
N MET A 203 14.14 8.24 -1.26
CA MET A 203 13.52 9.38 -0.59
C MET A 203 14.16 10.72 -1.01
N ILE A 204 15.48 10.76 -1.14
CA ILE A 204 16.19 11.95 -1.62
C ILE A 204 15.76 12.28 -3.06
N ALA A 205 15.73 11.28 -3.93
CA ALA A 205 15.34 11.45 -5.33
C ALA A 205 13.87 11.88 -5.48
N MET A 206 12.96 11.31 -4.68
CA MET A 206 11.55 11.68 -4.62
C MET A 206 11.35 13.13 -4.18
N ILE A 207 12.03 13.54 -3.09
CA ILE A 207 11.93 14.92 -2.61
C ILE A 207 12.52 15.88 -3.64
N GLY A 208 13.66 15.55 -4.25
CA GLY A 208 14.25 16.34 -5.33
C GLY A 208 13.31 16.48 -6.53
N TYR A 209 12.69 15.37 -6.96
CA TYR A 209 11.70 15.36 -8.03
C TYR A 209 10.47 16.21 -7.68
N ALA A 210 9.94 16.08 -6.46
CA ALA A 210 8.80 16.87 -5.99
C ALA A 210 9.11 18.37 -5.93
N VAL A 211 10.29 18.76 -5.43
CA VAL A 211 10.73 20.16 -5.42
C VAL A 211 10.86 20.69 -6.84
N PHE A 212 11.46 19.93 -7.77
CA PHE A 212 11.51 20.31 -9.18
C PHE A 212 10.12 20.49 -9.77
N ALA A 213 9.20 19.55 -9.53
CA ALA A 213 7.83 19.63 -10.03
C ALA A 213 7.08 20.86 -9.50
N LEU A 214 7.24 21.21 -8.21
CA LEU A 214 6.64 22.40 -7.61
C LEU A 214 7.20 23.70 -8.19
N VAL A 215 8.53 23.76 -8.37
CA VAL A 215 9.20 24.91 -8.99
C VAL A 215 8.74 25.07 -10.44
N ASN A 216 8.68 23.97 -11.20
CA ASN A 216 8.16 23.95 -12.57
C ASN A 216 6.70 24.44 -12.64
N MET A 217 5.85 23.92 -11.74
CA MET A 217 4.44 24.32 -11.64
C MET A 217 4.30 25.82 -11.33
N ALA A 218 5.08 26.35 -10.39
CA ALA A 218 5.07 27.77 -10.05
C ALA A 218 5.49 28.65 -11.23
N MET A 219 6.47 28.23 -12.02
CA MET A 219 6.90 28.97 -13.21
C MET A 219 5.86 28.97 -14.33
N VAL A 220 5.19 27.85 -14.56
CA VAL A 220 4.07 27.80 -15.52
C VAL A 220 2.92 28.67 -15.03
N TRP A 221 2.58 28.59 -13.74
CA TRP A 221 1.45 29.35 -13.17
C TRP A 221 1.69 30.87 -13.15
N THR A 222 2.93 31.30 -12.90
CA THR A 222 3.32 32.71 -12.95
C THR A 222 3.49 33.24 -14.37
N GLY A 223 3.37 32.38 -15.39
CA GLY A 223 3.59 32.74 -16.79
C GLY A 223 5.06 32.98 -17.16
N ALA A 224 6.00 32.69 -16.24
CA ALA A 224 7.43 32.78 -16.49
C ALA A 224 7.88 31.80 -17.61
N VAL A 225 7.14 30.71 -17.79
CA VAL A 225 7.31 29.76 -18.89
C VAL A 225 5.96 29.47 -19.55
N GLN A 226 5.88 29.64 -20.87
CA GLN A 226 4.64 29.48 -21.66
C GLN A 226 4.49 28.08 -22.27
N SER A 227 5.45 27.18 -22.03
CA SER A 227 5.41 25.79 -22.52
C SER A 227 4.37 24.95 -21.74
N PRO A 228 3.60 24.06 -22.41
CA PRO A 228 2.66 23.13 -21.78
C PRO A 228 3.27 22.25 -20.68
N PHE A 229 4.58 21.98 -20.74
CA PHE A 229 5.30 21.17 -19.75
C PHE A 229 6.33 21.98 -18.92
N GLY A 230 6.28 23.32 -19.01
CA GLY A 230 7.20 24.22 -18.31
C GLY A 230 8.66 24.06 -18.73
N LEU A 231 9.58 24.15 -17.77
CA LEU A 231 11.02 23.99 -17.94
C LEU A 231 11.42 22.69 -18.63
N SER A 232 10.55 21.69 -18.59
CA SER A 232 10.77 20.36 -19.19
C SER A 232 11.00 20.44 -20.71
N THR A 233 10.43 21.43 -21.38
CA THR A 233 10.59 21.62 -22.84
C THR A 233 11.35 22.91 -23.17
N SER A 234 11.48 23.83 -22.22
CA SER A 234 12.14 25.13 -22.45
C SER A 234 13.67 25.11 -22.34
N PHE A 235 14.24 24.06 -21.75
CA PHE A 235 15.67 23.89 -21.62
C PHE A 235 16.11 22.63 -22.34
N GLU A 236 17.02 22.76 -23.31
CA GLU A 236 17.62 21.66 -24.03
C GLU A 236 19.06 21.45 -23.57
N ILE A 237 19.44 20.19 -23.39
CA ILE A 237 20.81 19.77 -23.10
C ILE A 237 21.21 18.81 -24.22
N PHE A 238 22.24 19.18 -24.99
CA PHE A 238 22.66 18.44 -26.20
C PHE A 238 21.56 18.30 -27.28
N GLY A 239 20.64 19.27 -27.38
CA GLY A 239 19.50 19.23 -28.31
C GLY A 239 18.40 18.24 -27.90
N ILE A 240 18.42 17.77 -26.65
CA ILE A 240 17.37 16.93 -26.04
C ILE A 240 16.74 17.72 -24.89
N PRO A 241 15.41 17.80 -24.77
CA PRO A 241 14.75 18.51 -23.70
C PRO A 241 15.11 17.92 -22.35
N LEU A 242 15.31 18.80 -21.39
CA LEU A 242 15.52 18.44 -20.00
C LEU A 242 14.43 17.48 -19.49
N GLY A 243 13.20 17.64 -20.00
CA GLY A 243 12.05 16.81 -19.70
C GLY A 243 12.19 15.34 -20.07
N VAL A 244 13.00 14.99 -21.07
CA VAL A 244 13.30 13.60 -21.42
C VAL A 244 14.11 12.92 -20.33
N PHE A 245 15.19 13.57 -19.88
CA PHE A 245 16.03 13.05 -18.78
C PHE A 245 15.24 12.93 -17.48
N ILE A 246 14.43 13.94 -17.17
CA ILE A 246 13.57 13.94 -15.98
C ILE A 246 12.49 12.87 -16.09
N GLY A 247 11.88 12.68 -17.26
CA GLY A 247 10.89 11.64 -17.50
C GLY A 247 11.46 10.24 -17.31
N ILE A 248 12.63 9.95 -17.87
CA ILE A 248 13.34 8.67 -17.67
C ILE A 248 13.63 8.44 -16.19
N LEU A 249 14.13 9.46 -15.48
CA LEU A 249 14.36 9.39 -14.05
C LEU A 249 13.05 9.11 -13.29
N ALA A 250 11.98 9.82 -13.59
CA ALA A 250 10.69 9.70 -12.92
C ALA A 250 10.05 8.31 -13.15
N ILE A 251 10.14 7.76 -14.37
CA ILE A 251 9.72 6.38 -14.68
C ILE A 251 10.54 5.38 -13.85
N GLY A 252 11.86 5.58 -13.75
CA GLY A 252 12.72 4.76 -12.90
C GLY A 252 12.34 4.82 -11.42
N LEU A 253 11.99 6.01 -10.92
CA LEU A 253 11.52 6.19 -9.55
C LEU A 253 10.15 5.53 -9.33
N ALA A 254 9.22 5.64 -10.27
CA ALA A 254 7.92 4.98 -10.20
C ALA A 254 8.06 3.45 -10.23
N ALA A 255 8.95 2.91 -11.08
CA ALA A 255 9.27 1.47 -11.09
C ALA A 255 9.88 1.02 -9.74
N PHE A 256 10.75 1.82 -9.14
CA PHE A 256 11.28 1.53 -7.80
C PHE A 256 10.21 1.63 -6.71
N SER A 257 9.25 2.55 -6.84
CA SER A 257 8.06 2.65 -5.99
C SER A 257 7.25 1.36 -6.00
N LEU A 258 7.03 0.75 -7.18
CA LEU A 258 6.38 -0.56 -7.28
C LEU A 258 7.13 -1.66 -6.51
N ILE A 259 8.47 -1.67 -6.56
CA ILE A 259 9.28 -2.62 -5.80
C ILE A 259 9.07 -2.44 -4.29
N MET A 260 9.00 -1.19 -3.81
CA MET A 260 8.70 -0.90 -2.40
C MET A 260 7.27 -1.26 -2.01
N ASP A 261 6.31 -1.04 -2.90
CA ASP A 261 4.91 -1.45 -2.68
C ASP A 261 4.83 -2.96 -2.49
N PHE A 262 5.43 -3.74 -3.40
CA PHE A 262 5.46 -5.21 -3.28
C PHE A 262 6.20 -5.67 -2.03
N THR A 263 7.32 -5.02 -1.69
CA THR A 263 8.08 -5.32 -0.45
C THR A 263 7.22 -5.09 0.79
N SER A 264 6.45 -4.00 0.82
CA SER A 264 5.58 -3.63 1.93
C SER A 264 4.38 -4.57 2.05
N ILE A 265 3.80 -4.98 0.91
CA ILE A 265 2.72 -5.97 0.84
C ILE A 265 3.20 -7.32 1.40
N GLU A 266 4.35 -7.82 0.95
CA GLU A 266 4.90 -9.07 1.44
C GLU A 266 5.20 -9.02 2.94
N ALA A 267 5.74 -7.91 3.44
CA ALA A 267 5.95 -7.71 4.86
C ALA A 267 4.63 -7.71 5.65
N GLY A 268 3.58 -7.06 5.13
CA GLY A 268 2.26 -7.03 5.75
C GLY A 268 1.58 -8.40 5.81
N VAL A 269 1.64 -9.17 4.72
CA VAL A 269 1.11 -10.54 4.65
C VAL A 269 1.88 -11.45 5.61
N ARG A 270 3.22 -11.40 5.61
CA ARG A 270 4.06 -12.20 6.51
C ARG A 270 3.84 -11.88 7.99
N ALA A 271 3.59 -10.61 8.31
CA ALA A 271 3.28 -10.17 9.66
C ALA A 271 1.84 -10.53 10.09
N GLY A 272 1.00 -11.05 9.18
CA GLY A 272 -0.41 -11.32 9.46
C GLY A 272 -1.21 -10.06 9.76
N ALA A 273 -0.92 -8.96 9.06
CA ALA A 273 -1.64 -7.70 9.22
C ALA A 273 -3.16 -7.90 9.05
N PRO A 274 -4.02 -7.10 9.68
CA PRO A 274 -5.47 -7.21 9.48
C PRO A 274 -5.88 -7.06 8.01
N GLU A 275 -6.83 -7.88 7.55
CA GLU A 275 -7.33 -7.93 6.15
C GLU A 275 -7.64 -6.55 5.55
N ARG A 276 -8.23 -5.64 6.34
CA ARG A 276 -8.53 -4.26 5.92
C ARG A 276 -7.34 -3.50 5.35
N PHE A 277 -6.11 -3.80 5.76
CA PHE A 277 -4.90 -3.14 5.23
C PHE A 277 -4.56 -3.54 3.79
N ALA A 278 -5.21 -4.57 3.24
CA ALA A 278 -5.17 -4.84 1.81
C ALA A 278 -5.74 -3.68 0.98
N TRP A 279 -6.65 -2.87 1.55
CA TRP A 279 -7.11 -1.63 0.90
C TRP A 279 -6.01 -0.57 0.84
N THR A 280 -5.21 -0.41 1.89
CA THR A 280 -4.04 0.49 1.88
C THR A 280 -3.01 0.04 0.83
N ALA A 281 -2.76 -1.26 0.75
CA ALA A 281 -1.87 -1.83 -0.27
C ALA A 281 -2.39 -1.58 -1.70
N ALA A 282 -3.67 -1.83 -1.95
CA ALA A 282 -4.30 -1.57 -3.23
C ALA A 282 -4.26 -0.08 -3.61
N PHE A 283 -4.51 0.81 -2.64
CA PHE A 283 -4.38 2.25 -2.84
C PHE A 283 -2.96 2.66 -3.23
N GLY A 284 -1.94 2.20 -2.51
CA GLY A 284 -0.53 2.49 -2.83
C GLY A 284 -0.14 2.05 -4.23
N LEU A 285 -0.48 0.80 -4.60
CA LEU A 285 -0.25 0.28 -5.95
C LEU A 285 -0.97 1.12 -7.02
N THR A 286 -2.22 1.54 -6.75
CA THR A 286 -2.99 2.37 -7.68
C THR A 286 -2.33 3.73 -7.88
N VAL A 287 -1.91 4.39 -6.80
CA VAL A 287 -1.19 5.68 -6.86
C VAL A 287 0.09 5.54 -7.68
N THR A 288 0.90 4.52 -7.42
CA THR A 288 2.14 4.29 -8.16
C THR A 288 1.89 4.02 -9.64
N LEU A 289 0.87 3.24 -9.98
CA LEU A 289 0.49 2.96 -11.38
C LEU A 289 -0.01 4.21 -12.11
N VAL A 290 -0.84 5.03 -11.47
CA VAL A 290 -1.30 6.31 -12.00
C VAL A 290 -0.10 7.22 -12.27
N TRP A 291 0.81 7.35 -11.30
CA TRP A 291 2.00 8.17 -11.46
C TRP A 291 2.88 7.66 -12.62
N LEU A 292 3.14 6.35 -12.67
CA LEU A 292 3.90 5.74 -13.76
C LEU A 292 3.29 6.03 -15.13
N TYR A 293 1.96 5.93 -15.25
CA TYR A 293 1.23 6.25 -16.47
C TYR A 293 1.45 7.71 -16.90
N VAL A 294 1.30 8.65 -15.96
CA VAL A 294 1.48 10.10 -16.21
C VAL A 294 2.88 10.41 -16.70
N GLU A 295 3.91 9.79 -16.13
CA GLU A 295 5.29 10.03 -16.58
C GLU A 295 5.58 9.42 -17.95
N ILE A 296 5.02 8.23 -18.25
CA ILE A 296 5.18 7.61 -19.56
C ILE A 296 4.47 8.44 -20.64
N ILE A 297 3.21 8.82 -20.44
CA ILE A 297 2.49 9.61 -21.44
C ILE A 297 3.14 10.99 -21.63
N ARG A 298 3.66 11.60 -20.57
CA ARG A 298 4.41 12.87 -20.64
C ARG A 298 5.70 12.69 -21.42
N LEU A 299 6.51 11.67 -21.13
CA LEU A 299 7.76 11.41 -21.84
C LEU A 299 7.50 11.19 -23.34
N LEU A 300 6.51 10.36 -23.68
CA LEU A 300 6.15 10.10 -25.08
C LEU A 300 5.62 11.36 -25.78
N SER A 301 4.86 12.20 -25.08
CA SER A 301 4.36 13.47 -25.63
C SER A 301 5.49 14.47 -25.88
N ILE A 302 6.48 14.53 -24.98
CA ILE A 302 7.67 15.38 -25.16
C ILE A 302 8.43 14.92 -26.41
N LEU A 303 8.76 13.62 -26.49
CA LEU A 303 9.53 13.06 -27.61
C LEU A 303 8.86 13.26 -28.98
N ARG A 304 7.52 13.29 -29.03
CA ARG A 304 6.76 13.54 -30.26
C ARG A 304 6.54 15.01 -30.58
N GLY A 305 6.60 15.87 -29.56
CA GLY A 305 6.48 17.32 -29.73
C GLY A 305 7.73 17.99 -30.31
N GLU A 306 8.81 17.23 -30.49
CA GLU A 306 10.07 17.70 -31.08
C GLU A 306 10.22 17.41 -32.57
N GLU A 307 9.27 16.66 -33.15
CA GLU A 307 9.15 16.48 -34.61
C GLU A 307 8.28 17.58 -35.23
#